data_AF-A0A820RRX3-F1
#
_entry.id   AF-A0A820RRX3-F1
#
_cell.length_a   1.000
_cell.length_b   1.000
_cell.length_c   1.000
_cell.angle_alpha   90.00
_cell.angle_beta   90.00
_cell.angle_gamma   90.00
#
_symmetry.space_group_name_H-M   'P 1'
#
loop_
_entity.id
_entity.type
_entity.pdbx_description
1 polymer ?
#
loop_
_entity_poly.entity_id
_entity_poly.type
_entity_poly.pdbx_seq_one_letter_code
_entity_poly.pdbx_strand_id
1 'polypeptide(L)' 'MNGDETGVDCGGSCTTKCGTNVGCKVTADCNAALCVAGACA' A
#
# COMPACT_ATOMS: atom_id res chain seq x y z
N MET A 1 13.90 0.86 9.67
CA MET A 1 13.95 -0.14 8.58
C MET A 1 12.71 0.12 7.74
N ASN A 2 12.85 0.75 6.58
CA ASN A 2 11.73 1.00 5.65
C ASN A 2 11.56 -0.26 4.77
N GLY A 3 11.26 -1.38 5.44
CA GLY A 3 11.51 -2.73 4.91
C GLY A 3 10.62 -3.10 3.74
N ASP A 4 9.33 -2.77 3.81
CA ASP A 4 8.37 -3.15 2.78
C ASP A 4 7.23 -2.14 2.60
N GLU A 5 7.17 -1.09 3.42
CA GLU A 5 6.08 -0.10 3.37
C GLU A 5 6.05 0.62 2.02
N THR A 6 4.85 0.71 1.46
CA THR A 6 4.60 1.30 0.14
C THR A 6 4.00 2.71 0.24
N GLY A 7 3.48 3.06 1.42
CA GLY A 7 3.23 4.42 1.89
C GLY A 7 4.11 4.79 3.08
N VAL A 8 4.00 6.05 3.53
CA VAL A 8 4.80 6.60 4.65
C VAL A 8 4.47 5.92 5.99
N ASP A 9 3.26 5.37 6.14
CA ASP A 9 2.78 4.66 7.34
C ASP A 9 1.76 3.54 6.99
N CYS A 10 1.88 2.94 5.80
CA CYS A 10 0.94 1.94 5.34
C CYS A 10 1.52 1.04 4.23
N GLY A 11 0.90 -0.12 4.05
CA GLY A 11 1.26 -1.08 3.02
C GLY A 11 2.48 -1.92 3.36
N GLY A 12 2.79 -2.90 2.52
CA GLY A 12 3.86 -3.87 2.70
C GLY A 12 3.65 -4.74 3.92
N SER A 13 4.60 -4.67 4.85
CA SER A 13 4.53 -5.31 6.16
C SER A 13 3.76 -4.50 7.20
N CYS A 14 3.32 -3.29 6.89
CA CYS A 14 2.52 -2.50 7.80
C CYS A 14 1.14 -3.15 7.99
N THR A 15 0.67 -3.24 9.23
CA THR A 15 -0.69 -3.71 9.53
C THR A 15 -1.75 -2.76 8.97
N THR A 16 -1.38 -1.49 8.77
CA THR A 16 -2.22 -0.45 8.17
C THR A 16 -2.23 -0.60 6.65
N LYS A 17 -3.41 -0.82 6.08
CA LYS A 17 -3.61 -0.76 4.63
C LYS A 17 -3.63 0.69 4.14
N CYS A 18 -2.99 0.94 3.00
CA CYS A 18 -3.00 2.23 2.35
C CYS A 18 -4.37 2.56 1.75
N GLY A 19 -4.76 3.84 1.87
CA GLY A 19 -5.97 4.40 1.24
C GLY A 19 -5.80 4.64 -0.25
N THR A 20 -6.88 5.00 -0.93
CA THR A 20 -6.88 5.31 -2.37
C THR A 20 -5.88 6.43 -2.70
N ASN A 21 -5.23 6.37 -3.86
CA ASN A 21 -4.16 7.27 -4.33
C ASN A 21 -2.83 7.22 -3.55
N VAL A 22 -2.64 6.23 -2.67
CA VAL A 22 -1.35 6.01 -2.01
C VAL A 22 -0.53 4.98 -2.79
N GLY A 23 0.79 5.13 -2.78
CA GLY A 23 1.71 4.19 -3.40
C GLY A 23 1.52 2.76 -2.90
N CYS A 24 1.57 1.79 -3.81
CA CYS A 24 1.49 0.37 -3.51
C CYS A 24 2.41 -0.44 -4.44
N LYS A 25 2.85 -1.61 -3.96
CA LYS A 25 3.57 -2.60 -4.77
C LYS A 25 2.72 -3.82 -5.02
N VAL A 26 1.87 -4.18 -4.07
CA VAL A 26 0.94 -5.30 -4.16
C VAL A 26 -0.46 -4.88 -3.74
N THR A 27 -1.47 -5.58 -4.24
CA THR A 27 -2.88 -5.41 -3.86
C THR A 27 -3.11 -5.56 -2.36
N ALA A 28 -2.30 -6.39 -1.69
CA ALA A 28 -2.35 -6.56 -0.24
C ALA A 28 -2.01 -5.27 0.53
N ASP A 29 -1.32 -4.30 -0.09
CA ASP A 29 -0.99 -3.02 0.52
C ASP A 29 -2.20 -2.09 0.66
N CYS A 30 -3.23 -2.31 -0.15
CA CYS A 30 -4.37 -1.41 -0.28
C CYS A 30 -5.56 -1.87 0.56
N ASN A 31 -6.31 -0.90 1.09
CA ASN A 31 -7.55 -1.19 1.82
C ASN A 31 -8.64 -1.68 0.86
N ALA A 32 -8.68 -1.10 -0.35
CA ALA A 32 -9.56 -1.49 -1.44
C ALA A 32 -9.07 -2.75 -2.20
N ALA A 33 -7.97 -3.37 -1.75
CA ALA A 33 -7.36 -4.56 -2.33
C ALA A 33 -6.98 -4.45 -3.83
N LEU A 34 -6.94 -3.25 -4.41
CA LEU A 34 -6.55 -3.02 -5.79
C LEU A 34 -5.34 -2.07 -5.84
N CYS A 35 -4.22 -2.56 -6.35
CA CYS A 35 -3.03 -1.77 -6.63
C CYS A 35 -2.94 -1.59 -8.15
N VAL A 36 -3.32 -0.41 -8.63
CA VAL A 36 -3.40 -0.08 -10.05
C VAL A 36 -2.31 0.93 -10.38
N ALA A 37 -1.43 0.59 -11.33
CA ALA A 37 -0.33 1.45 -11.75
C ALA A 37 0.59 1.93 -10.60
N GLY A 38 0.72 1.12 -9.54
CA GLY A 38 1.52 1.47 -8.36
C GLY A 38 0.81 2.39 -7.37
N ALA A 39 -0.50 2.60 -7.51
CA ALA A 39 -1.34 3.33 -6.55
C ALA A 39 -2.59 2.53 -6.16
N CYS A 40 -3.02 2.67 -4.91
CA CYS A 40 -4.24 2.03 -4.43
C CYS A 40 -5.46 2.67 -5.10
N ALA A 41 -6.33 1.85 -5.67
CA ALA A 41 -7.59 2.25 -6.32
C ALA A 41 -8.79 1.73 -5.52
#